data_AF-A0A926H2N9-F1
#
_entry.id   AF-A0A926H2N9-F1
#
_cell.length_a   1.000
_cell.length_b   1.000
_cell.length_c   1.000
_cell.angle_alpha   90.00
_cell.angle_beta   90.00
_cell.angle_gamma   90.00
#
_symmetry.space_group_name_H-M   'P 1'
#
loop_
_entity.id
_entity.type
_entity.pdbx_description
1 polymer ?
#
loop_
_entity_poly.entity_id
_entity_poly.type
_entity_poly.pdbx_seq_one_letter_code
_entity_poly.pdbx_strand_id
1 'polypeptide(L)'
;MSQEWPGLEGSEWFNGKSSSENYDEAREYLDNWIEETVEHGSTEWDSPRYAYYYITPLVLLRDFIADTTLRRRCEMMLELTLVDYAADYLNGSYCGAHSRDGDGAVIDPRKAEVTSYGQLYFTDSIDFVLPDLAYAAMSAWQCPSIIRAIAHDRERTFVHTEAKRSRAKMRFSTERYTTAIRYNYMTPDYCLGSVSSGVHQPIQQHSWDITFAANHPTNTLFALHPTWSARELGTFFPEEPDLMVAGVARAKASYTNENKWIGASPHEFVAQDSNVLVAVYDIPDSDVVQHVDVFISKWFDSVNVNPSGWIFARMDNALVAMRVYADSTTLITESAGLRLRVWPGKANELFDNASPTTGAIVIVCQSTTDMTFGEFVNAMTDPYSIKRPWTPPQVMAGSAVSISNGAGVERTFFWRGRERGLVPRAASLALTFNGPHVASFSSTREPVPSGITMRFDGHARTLDFRSASVIESQEGQSVSR
;
A
#
# COMPACT_ATOMS: atom_id res chain seq x y z
N MET A 1 29.64 10.15 10.26
CA MET A 1 31.05 10.29 9.85
C MET A 1 31.65 11.60 10.35
N SER A 2 31.12 12.77 10.00
CA SER A 2 31.66 14.07 10.51
C SER A 2 31.70 14.20 12.04
N GLN A 3 30.80 13.53 12.76
CA GLN A 3 30.82 13.49 14.23
C GLN A 3 31.95 12.62 14.82
N GLU A 4 32.44 11.63 14.09
CA GLU A 4 33.53 10.74 14.54
C GLU A 4 34.89 11.40 14.37
N TRP A 5 35.02 12.27 13.37
CA TRP A 5 36.23 13.06 13.10
C TRP A 5 35.93 14.56 13.23
N PRO A 6 35.65 15.06 14.44
CA PRO A 6 35.32 16.47 14.63
C PRO A 6 36.53 17.37 14.35
N GLY A 7 36.26 18.57 13.83
CA GLY A 7 37.28 19.62 13.66
C GLY A 7 38.24 19.44 12.48
N LEU A 8 38.06 18.43 11.61
CA LEU A 8 38.84 18.38 10.37
C LEU A 8 38.42 19.50 9.42
N GLU A 9 39.43 20.09 8.78
CA GLU A 9 39.31 21.13 7.76
C GLU A 9 38.80 20.55 6.43
N GLY A 10 38.39 21.43 5.51
CA GLY A 10 37.85 21.04 4.21
C GLY A 10 38.80 20.22 3.33
N SER A 11 40.11 20.33 3.53
CA SER A 11 41.12 19.54 2.79
C SER A 11 41.02 18.03 3.04
N GLU A 12 40.45 17.63 4.17
CA GLU A 12 40.35 16.22 4.58
C GLU A 12 39.09 15.53 4.02
N TRP A 13 38.17 16.31 3.43
CA TRP A 13 36.90 15.80 2.89
C TRP A 13 36.85 15.96 1.37
N PHE A 14 36.29 14.95 0.68
CA PHE A 14 36.24 14.91 -0.78
C PHE A 14 35.46 16.08 -1.42
N ASN A 15 34.56 16.71 -0.65
CA ASN A 15 33.71 17.81 -1.09
C ASN A 15 34.24 19.20 -0.69
N GLY A 16 35.42 19.27 -0.05
CA GLY A 16 36.04 20.53 0.36
C GLY A 16 35.40 21.21 1.58
N LYS A 17 34.40 20.59 2.21
CA LYS A 17 33.70 21.12 3.40
C LYS A 17 34.37 20.62 4.67
N SER A 18 34.45 21.47 5.69
CA SER A 18 34.90 21.07 7.02
C SER A 18 33.95 20.04 7.66
N SER A 19 34.41 19.41 8.74
CA SER A 19 33.58 18.45 9.49
C SER A 19 32.31 19.10 10.03
N SER A 20 32.37 20.38 10.44
CA SER A 20 31.20 21.12 10.91
C SER A 20 30.20 21.35 9.79
N GLU A 21 30.66 21.83 8.63
CA GLU A 21 29.78 22.09 7.48
C GLU A 21 29.11 20.80 6.97
N ASN A 22 29.85 19.69 6.93
CA ASN A 22 29.30 18.38 6.59
C ASN A 22 28.27 17.89 7.62
N TYR A 23 28.48 18.18 8.91
CA TYR A 23 27.51 17.86 9.94
C TYR A 23 26.24 18.68 9.81
N ASP A 24 26.37 20.00 9.62
CA ASP A 24 25.24 20.93 9.52
C ASP A 24 24.37 20.61 8.29
N GLU A 25 24.99 20.33 7.14
CA GLU A 25 24.26 19.91 5.92
C GLU A 25 23.54 18.58 6.11
N ALA A 26 24.19 17.58 6.73
CA ALA A 26 23.55 16.29 6.99
C ALA A 26 22.38 16.41 7.97
N ARG A 27 22.52 17.27 9.00
CA ARG A 27 21.46 17.56 9.95
C ARG A 27 20.28 18.24 9.25
N GLU A 28 20.54 19.30 8.49
CA GLU A 28 19.50 20.03 7.74
C GLU A 28 18.74 19.10 6.79
N TYR A 29 19.47 18.22 6.07
CA TYR A 29 18.86 17.22 5.21
C TYR A 29 17.93 16.27 5.98
N LEU A 30 18.38 15.74 7.12
CA LEU A 30 17.57 14.84 7.94
C LEU A 30 16.35 15.54 8.52
N ASP A 31 16.51 16.75 9.06
CA ASP A 31 15.40 17.52 9.61
C ASP A 31 14.36 17.83 8.53
N ASN A 32 14.78 18.27 7.34
CA ASN A 32 13.87 18.49 6.20
C ASN A 32 13.18 17.19 5.74
N TRP A 33 13.90 16.06 5.68
CA TRP A 33 13.30 14.77 5.30
C TRP A 33 12.24 14.32 6.30
N ILE A 34 12.50 14.48 7.61
CA ILE A 34 11.55 14.15 8.68
C ILE A 34 10.32 15.03 8.54
N GLU A 35 10.51 16.35 8.41
CA GLU A 35 9.41 17.32 8.27
C GLU A 35 8.57 17.03 7.03
N GLU A 36 9.18 16.85 5.87
CA GLU A 36 8.45 16.51 4.65
C GLU A 36 7.69 15.19 4.78
N THR A 37 8.26 14.18 5.46
CA THR A 37 7.60 12.87 5.61
C THR A 37 6.42 12.96 6.57
N VAL A 38 6.55 13.73 7.65
CA VAL A 38 5.47 13.95 8.62
C VAL A 38 4.39 14.90 8.08
N GLU A 39 4.77 15.88 7.27
CA GLU A 39 3.85 16.85 6.70
C GLU A 39 3.21 16.37 5.40
N HIS A 40 3.82 15.43 4.67
CA HIS A 40 3.34 15.00 3.35
C HIS A 40 3.27 13.48 3.11
N GLY A 41 3.61 12.68 4.12
CA GLY A 41 3.74 11.23 3.98
C GLY A 41 5.02 10.80 3.26
N SER A 42 5.34 9.50 3.36
CA SER A 42 6.49 8.92 2.65
C SER A 42 6.25 8.90 1.15
N THR A 43 7.31 9.12 0.37
CA THR A 43 7.27 8.89 -1.08
C THR A 43 7.28 7.40 -1.37
N GLU A 44 8.16 6.63 -0.72
CA GLU A 44 8.18 5.17 -0.80
C GLU A 44 7.31 4.57 0.32
N TRP A 45 6.02 4.84 0.19
CA TRP A 45 4.98 4.38 1.12
C TRP A 45 4.84 2.86 1.12
N ASP A 46 4.74 2.32 2.34
CA ASP A 46 4.35 0.95 2.66
C ASP A 46 5.12 -0.09 1.88
N SER A 47 6.40 0.17 1.61
CA SER A 47 7.15 -0.63 0.67
C SER A 47 7.64 -1.93 1.27
N PRO A 48 7.23 -3.11 0.73
CA PRO A 48 7.73 -4.40 1.21
C PRO A 48 9.23 -4.56 0.94
N ARG A 49 9.74 -3.90 -0.11
CA ARG A 49 11.15 -3.95 -0.50
C ARG A 49 11.99 -2.85 0.11
N TYR A 50 11.48 -1.62 0.22
CA TYR A 50 12.28 -0.45 0.62
C TYR A 50 12.13 -0.07 2.09
N ALA A 51 11.20 -0.68 2.84
CA ALA A 51 11.09 -0.42 4.28
C ALA A 51 12.42 -0.61 5.03
N TYR A 52 13.23 -1.61 4.66
CA TYR A 52 14.52 -1.83 5.32
C TYR A 52 15.58 -0.76 5.00
N TYR A 53 15.46 -0.08 3.85
CA TYR A 53 16.29 1.10 3.53
C TYR A 53 15.93 2.31 4.41
N TYR A 54 14.83 2.26 5.17
CA TYR A 54 14.53 3.23 6.22
C TYR A 54 14.88 2.70 7.61
N ILE A 55 14.44 1.48 7.94
CA ILE A 55 14.57 0.90 9.28
C ILE A 55 16.04 0.82 9.72
N THR A 56 16.93 0.25 8.89
CA THR A 56 18.32 0.05 9.29
C THR A 56 19.09 1.37 9.43
N PRO A 57 19.01 2.31 8.47
CA PRO A 57 19.63 3.62 8.67
C PRO A 57 19.10 4.38 9.89
N LEU A 58 17.79 4.29 10.19
CA LEU A 58 17.22 4.93 11.38
C LEU A 58 17.72 4.31 12.68
N VAL A 59 17.87 2.98 12.74
CA VAL A 59 18.50 2.29 13.88
C VAL A 59 19.93 2.78 14.07
N LEU A 60 20.73 2.81 13.00
CA LEU A 60 22.12 3.27 13.05
C LEU A 60 22.22 4.75 13.47
N LEU A 61 21.38 5.62 12.91
CA LEU A 61 21.32 7.03 13.31
C LEU A 61 20.99 7.14 14.80
N ARG A 62 19.98 6.41 15.29
CA ARG A 62 19.60 6.42 16.70
C ARG A 62 20.75 5.99 17.60
N ASP A 63 21.50 4.95 17.23
CA ASP A 63 22.55 4.41 18.09
C ASP A 63 23.83 5.24 18.10
N PHE A 64 24.18 5.87 16.98
CA PHE A 64 25.48 6.52 16.81
C PHE A 64 25.43 8.05 16.81
N ILE A 65 24.26 8.68 16.67
CA ILE A 65 24.20 10.15 16.65
C ILE A 65 24.38 10.74 18.05
N ALA A 66 25.25 11.74 18.19
CA ALA A 66 25.50 12.41 19.47
C ALA A 66 24.40 13.40 19.87
N ASP A 67 23.74 14.02 18.88
CA ASP A 67 22.65 14.99 19.12
C ASP A 67 21.41 14.28 19.65
N THR A 68 21.03 14.59 20.89
CA THR A 68 19.92 13.93 21.57
C THR A 68 18.55 14.26 20.98
N THR A 69 18.36 15.47 20.44
CA THR A 69 17.11 15.88 19.79
C THR A 69 16.93 15.16 18.46
N LEU A 70 17.97 15.13 17.63
CA LEU A 70 17.91 14.43 16.34
C LEU A 70 17.86 12.92 16.53
N ARG A 71 18.57 12.37 17.54
CA ARG A 71 18.41 10.97 17.97
C ARG A 71 16.95 10.65 18.25
N ARG A 72 16.26 11.52 19.00
CA ARG A 72 14.86 11.34 19.36
C ARG A 72 13.95 11.41 18.14
N ARG A 73 14.18 12.35 17.22
CA ARG A 73 13.44 12.43 15.95
C ARG A 73 13.65 11.18 15.09
N CYS A 74 14.86 10.64 15.00
CA CYS A 74 15.13 9.37 14.31
C CYS A 74 14.43 8.18 14.97
N GLU A 75 14.42 8.10 16.30
CA GLU A 75 13.67 7.08 17.04
C GLU A 75 12.17 7.15 16.74
N MET A 76 11.59 8.36 16.72
CA MET A 76 10.18 8.55 16.37
C MET A 76 9.88 8.18 14.91
N MET A 77 10.79 8.45 13.98
CA MET A 77 10.64 8.00 12.59
C MET A 77 10.71 6.47 12.48
N LEU A 78 11.56 5.81 13.27
CA LEU A 78 11.64 4.36 13.32
C LEU A 78 10.31 3.76 13.83
N GLU A 79 9.75 4.33 14.89
CA GLU A 79 8.43 3.95 15.39
C GLU A 79 7.32 4.21 14.37
N LEU A 80 7.36 5.35 13.67
CA LEU A 80 6.42 5.67 12.59
C LEU A 80 6.47 4.63 11.47
N THR A 81 7.67 4.27 10.99
CA THR A 81 7.82 3.25 9.93
C THR A 81 7.33 1.88 10.39
N LEU A 82 7.56 1.51 11.65
CA LEU A 82 7.14 0.21 12.17
C LEU A 82 5.64 0.14 12.48
N VAL A 83 5.02 1.23 12.95
CA VAL A 83 3.58 1.22 13.21
C VAL A 83 2.76 1.27 11.91
N ASP A 84 3.28 1.95 10.89
CA ASP A 84 2.75 1.93 9.51
C ASP A 84 2.65 0.48 9.02
N TYR A 85 3.76 -0.27 9.13
CA TYR A 85 3.78 -1.69 8.83
C TYR A 85 2.89 -2.53 9.76
N ALA A 86 2.92 -2.27 11.06
CA ALA A 86 2.15 -3.03 12.05
C ALA A 86 0.63 -2.91 11.83
N ALA A 87 0.12 -1.76 11.40
CA ALA A 87 -1.31 -1.57 11.17
C ALA A 87 -1.85 -2.41 10.01
N ASP A 88 -0.99 -2.71 9.02
CA ASP A 88 -1.31 -3.42 7.78
C ASP A 88 -0.65 -4.82 7.71
N TYR A 89 -0.11 -5.31 8.82
CA TYR A 89 0.49 -6.65 8.90
C TYR A 89 -0.60 -7.74 9.01
N LEU A 90 -0.56 -8.82 8.23
CA LEU A 90 -1.48 -9.94 8.41
C LEU A 90 -0.73 -11.26 8.27
N ASN A 91 -0.60 -11.97 9.40
CA ASN A 91 0.02 -13.29 9.51
C ASN A 91 1.35 -13.43 8.73
N GLY A 92 2.23 -12.41 8.74
CA GLY A 92 3.53 -12.47 8.05
C GLY A 92 3.59 -11.78 6.68
N SER A 93 2.50 -11.16 6.22
CA SER A 93 2.46 -10.36 5.00
C SER A 93 2.19 -8.88 5.31
N TYR A 94 2.81 -7.97 4.56
CA TYR A 94 2.38 -6.57 4.49
C TYR A 94 1.23 -6.51 3.47
N CYS A 95 0.07 -5.98 3.85
CA CYS A 95 -1.13 -6.06 3.01
C CYS A 95 -1.40 -4.79 2.19
N GLY A 96 -2.18 -5.00 1.12
CA GLY A 96 -2.84 -3.95 0.36
C GLY A 96 -1.98 -3.43 -0.78
N ALA A 97 -2.21 -2.18 -1.18
CA ALA A 97 -1.36 -1.56 -2.19
C ALA A 97 0.09 -1.45 -1.68
N HIS A 98 1.07 -1.22 -2.57
CA HIS A 98 2.45 -0.96 -2.15
C HIS A 98 3.16 -0.04 -3.14
N SER A 99 4.07 0.79 -2.64
CA SER A 99 5.12 1.32 -3.49
C SER A 99 6.34 0.41 -3.46
N ARG A 100 7.07 0.36 -4.57
CA ARG A 100 8.36 -0.32 -4.63
C ARG A 100 8.27 -1.78 -4.19
N ASP A 101 7.44 -2.57 -4.87
CA ASP A 101 7.41 -4.01 -4.64
C ASP A 101 8.50 -4.74 -5.47
N GLY A 102 8.86 -5.96 -5.08
CA GLY A 102 9.77 -6.84 -5.81
C GLY A 102 9.00 -7.84 -6.68
N ASP A 103 9.56 -8.22 -7.84
CA ASP A 103 8.91 -9.18 -8.75
C ASP A 103 8.56 -10.53 -8.08
N GLY A 104 9.37 -10.96 -7.12
CA GLY A 104 9.10 -12.17 -6.32
C GLY A 104 8.15 -11.93 -5.16
N ALA A 105 8.27 -10.77 -4.49
CA ALA A 105 7.51 -10.44 -3.29
C ALA A 105 6.04 -10.12 -3.61
N VAL A 106 5.74 -9.53 -4.77
CA VAL A 106 4.34 -9.28 -5.18
C VAL A 106 3.55 -10.59 -5.34
N ILE A 107 4.23 -11.69 -5.68
CA ILE A 107 3.63 -13.02 -5.84
C ILE A 107 3.65 -13.81 -4.53
N ASP A 108 4.72 -13.66 -3.76
CA ASP A 108 4.95 -14.29 -2.46
C ASP A 108 5.26 -13.21 -1.42
N PRO A 109 4.23 -12.54 -0.86
CA PRO A 109 4.42 -11.39 0.05
C PRO A 109 5.26 -11.73 1.28
N ARG A 110 5.34 -13.01 1.66
CA ARG A 110 6.13 -13.49 2.79
C ARG A 110 7.64 -13.45 2.53
N LYS A 111 8.06 -13.35 1.27
CA LYS A 111 9.46 -13.14 0.85
C LYS A 111 9.87 -11.68 0.75
N ALA A 112 8.95 -10.74 1.00
CA ALA A 112 9.30 -9.33 1.04
C ALA A 112 10.42 -9.08 2.06
N GLU A 113 11.37 -8.21 1.71
CA GLU A 113 12.52 -7.91 2.54
C GLU A 113 12.12 -7.41 3.94
N VAL A 114 11.05 -6.61 4.03
CA VAL A 114 10.48 -6.10 5.29
C VAL A 114 10.03 -7.21 6.24
N THR A 115 9.64 -8.37 5.72
CA THR A 115 9.13 -9.49 6.53
C THR A 115 10.18 -9.94 7.55
N SER A 116 11.47 -9.90 7.20
CA SER A 116 12.55 -10.21 8.16
C SER A 116 12.60 -9.24 9.36
N TYR A 117 12.24 -7.97 9.16
CA TYR A 117 12.13 -6.97 10.24
C TYR A 117 10.83 -7.14 11.03
N GLY A 118 9.73 -7.50 10.38
CA GLY A 118 8.49 -7.88 11.07
C GLY A 118 8.70 -9.11 11.96
N GLN A 119 9.44 -10.10 11.48
CA GLN A 119 9.80 -11.28 12.25
C GLN A 119 10.63 -10.90 13.49
N LEU A 120 11.66 -10.08 13.32
CA LEU A 120 12.50 -9.57 14.42
C LEU A 120 11.68 -8.78 15.45
N TYR A 121 10.93 -7.77 15.02
CA TYR A 121 10.31 -6.80 15.94
C TYR A 121 8.92 -7.20 16.44
N PHE A 122 8.15 -7.98 15.67
CA PHE A 122 6.80 -8.36 16.04
C PHE A 122 6.74 -9.78 16.62
N THR A 123 7.58 -10.71 16.16
CA THR A 123 7.41 -12.14 16.50
C THR A 123 8.57 -12.78 17.26
N ASP A 124 9.68 -12.06 17.47
CA ASP A 124 10.93 -12.63 18.00
C ASP A 124 11.41 -13.88 17.23
N SER A 125 11.23 -13.87 15.91
CA SER A 125 11.68 -14.93 15.01
C SER A 125 12.49 -14.35 13.86
N ILE A 126 13.28 -15.17 13.16
CA ILE A 126 13.98 -14.79 11.93
C ILE A 126 14.12 -16.05 11.05
N ASP A 127 13.36 -16.11 9.95
CA ASP A 127 13.41 -17.25 9.02
C ASP A 127 14.44 -17.05 7.91
N PHE A 128 14.70 -15.79 7.54
CA PHE A 128 15.76 -15.44 6.60
C PHE A 128 16.44 -14.14 7.01
N VAL A 129 17.76 -14.09 6.84
CA VAL A 129 18.59 -12.98 7.30
C VAL A 129 19.03 -12.15 6.10
N LEU A 130 18.61 -10.89 6.06
CA LEU A 130 19.25 -9.87 5.23
C LEU A 130 20.52 -9.38 5.95
N PRO A 131 21.63 -9.09 5.24
CA PRO A 131 22.85 -8.59 5.87
C PRO A 131 22.61 -7.39 6.80
N ASP A 132 21.74 -6.47 6.37
CA ASP A 132 21.38 -5.26 7.10
C ASP A 132 20.62 -5.52 8.41
N LEU A 133 19.91 -6.66 8.51
CA LEU A 133 19.14 -7.04 9.70
C LEU A 133 20.05 -7.23 10.93
N ALA A 134 21.31 -7.58 10.72
CA ALA A 134 22.28 -7.72 11.80
C ALA A 134 22.45 -6.41 12.59
N TYR A 135 22.41 -5.24 11.94
CA TYR A 135 22.50 -3.95 12.62
C TYR A 135 21.28 -3.70 13.51
N ALA A 136 20.08 -4.03 13.02
CA ALA A 136 18.86 -3.97 13.81
C ALA A 136 18.92 -4.90 15.03
N ALA A 137 19.38 -6.14 14.85
CA ALA A 137 19.48 -7.13 15.91
C ALA A 137 20.55 -6.82 16.97
N MET A 138 21.60 -6.09 16.60
CA MET A 138 22.67 -5.65 17.53
C MET A 138 22.33 -4.34 18.26
N SER A 139 21.29 -3.64 17.84
CA SER A 139 20.89 -2.38 18.47
C SER A 139 20.40 -2.59 19.90
N ALA A 140 20.69 -1.62 20.76
CA ALA A 140 20.09 -1.57 22.09
C ALA A 140 18.64 -1.04 22.05
N TRP A 141 18.19 -0.49 20.93
CA TRP A 141 16.81 -0.06 20.76
C TRP A 141 15.86 -1.27 20.74
N GLN A 142 14.68 -1.09 21.32
CA GLN A 142 13.65 -2.13 21.38
C GLN A 142 12.35 -1.54 20.85
N CYS A 143 11.66 -2.32 20.01
CA CYS A 143 10.36 -1.93 19.50
C CYS A 143 9.36 -1.77 20.66
N PRO A 144 8.68 -0.61 20.79
CA PRO A 144 7.65 -0.42 21.80
C PRO A 144 6.59 -1.51 21.73
N SER A 145 6.21 -2.06 22.89
CA SER A 145 5.26 -3.17 22.98
C SER A 145 3.90 -2.86 22.35
N ILE A 146 3.49 -1.59 22.33
CA ILE A 146 2.25 -1.16 21.67
C ILE A 146 2.27 -1.40 20.16
N ILE A 147 3.40 -1.19 19.47
CA ILE A 147 3.52 -1.44 18.03
C ILE A 147 3.38 -2.95 17.77
N ARG A 148 4.03 -3.77 18.60
CA ARG A 148 3.88 -5.23 18.53
C ARG A 148 2.43 -5.66 18.77
N ALA A 149 1.74 -5.06 19.75
CA ALA A 149 0.35 -5.38 20.02
C ALA A 149 -0.55 -5.04 18.82
N ILE A 150 -0.31 -3.89 18.19
CA ILE A 150 -1.00 -3.46 16.96
C ILE A 150 -0.73 -4.43 15.81
N ALA A 151 0.48 -4.97 15.67
CA ALA A 151 0.80 -5.95 14.63
C ALA A 151 -0.01 -7.26 14.79
N HIS A 152 -0.35 -7.65 16.03
CA HIS A 152 -0.99 -8.94 16.32
C HIS A 152 -2.50 -8.88 16.52
N ASP A 153 -3.07 -7.71 16.85
CA ASP A 153 -4.51 -7.60 17.04
C ASP A 153 -5.27 -7.60 15.72
N ARG A 154 -5.73 -8.80 15.34
CA ARG A 154 -6.61 -9.05 14.20
C ARG A 154 -7.93 -9.66 14.65
N GLU A 155 -8.33 -9.49 15.92
CA GLU A 155 -9.57 -10.09 16.45
C GLU A 155 -10.83 -9.48 15.83
N ARG A 156 -10.73 -8.24 15.34
CA ARG A 156 -11.87 -7.49 14.81
C ARG A 156 -11.57 -6.97 13.42
N THR A 157 -12.64 -6.88 12.63
CA THR A 157 -12.61 -6.19 11.35
C THR A 157 -12.49 -4.68 11.55
N PHE A 158 -11.62 -4.04 10.77
CA PHE A 158 -11.48 -2.60 10.76
C PHE A 158 -11.10 -2.05 9.39
N VAL A 159 -11.29 -0.74 9.23
CA VAL A 159 -10.78 0.02 8.10
C VAL A 159 -9.58 0.80 8.56
N HIS A 160 -8.50 0.71 7.80
CA HIS A 160 -7.32 1.55 7.94
C HIS A 160 -7.19 2.41 6.68
N THR A 161 -7.14 3.73 6.84
CA THR A 161 -6.91 4.66 5.73
C THR A 161 -5.70 5.53 5.97
N GLU A 162 -4.99 5.81 4.88
CA GLU A 162 -3.80 6.64 4.94
C GLU A 162 -3.68 7.60 3.78
N ALA A 163 -2.96 8.71 3.99
CA ALA A 163 -2.55 9.62 2.94
C ALA A 163 -1.02 9.70 2.88
N LYS A 164 -0.49 9.37 1.71
CA LYS A 164 0.94 9.41 1.37
C LYS A 164 1.13 10.28 0.13
N ARG A 165 2.34 10.31 -0.44
CA ARG A 165 2.64 11.10 -1.65
C ARG A 165 3.33 10.28 -2.73
N SER A 166 3.12 10.71 -3.98
CA SER A 166 3.88 10.21 -5.13
C SER A 166 5.36 10.59 -5.02
N ARG A 167 6.19 10.00 -5.88
CA ARG A 167 7.51 10.57 -6.18
C ARG A 167 7.36 11.97 -6.80
N ALA A 168 8.39 12.81 -6.65
CA ALA A 168 8.42 14.14 -7.25
C ALA A 168 8.30 14.04 -8.77
N LYS A 169 7.40 14.83 -9.35
CA LYS A 169 7.15 14.89 -10.79
C LYS A 169 7.97 16.02 -11.40
N MET A 170 8.85 15.67 -12.33
CA MET A 170 9.78 16.56 -13.02
C MET A 170 9.22 17.04 -14.37
N ARG A 171 8.44 16.19 -15.05
CA ARG A 171 7.84 16.49 -16.37
C ARG A 171 6.40 16.00 -16.45
N PHE A 172 5.66 16.56 -17.41
CA PHE A 172 4.30 16.14 -17.78
C PHE A 172 3.24 16.26 -16.69
N SER A 173 3.52 17.03 -15.63
CA SER A 173 2.58 17.37 -14.57
C SER A 173 2.81 18.81 -14.12
N THR A 174 1.74 19.49 -13.73
CA THR A 174 1.78 20.81 -13.08
C THR A 174 1.89 20.71 -11.56
N GLU A 175 1.73 19.51 -11.01
CA GLU A 175 1.83 19.22 -9.57
C GLU A 175 3.14 18.49 -9.30
N ARG A 176 3.92 18.97 -8.32
CA ARG A 176 5.16 18.31 -7.92
C ARG A 176 4.90 16.95 -7.27
N TYR A 177 3.83 16.83 -6.49
CA TYR A 177 3.43 15.61 -5.80
C TYR A 177 1.91 15.42 -5.94
N THR A 178 1.46 14.17 -6.04
CA THR A 178 0.04 13.81 -5.85
C THR A 178 -0.14 12.97 -4.61
N THR A 179 -1.28 13.11 -3.95
CA THR A 179 -1.65 12.27 -2.82
C THR A 179 -1.96 10.84 -3.28
N ALA A 180 -1.32 9.87 -2.64
CA ALA A 180 -1.67 8.45 -2.71
C ALA A 180 -2.56 8.14 -1.50
N ILE A 181 -3.85 7.89 -1.73
CA ILE A 181 -4.80 7.59 -0.66
C ILE A 181 -4.94 6.09 -0.57
N ARG A 182 -4.61 5.53 0.59
CA ARG A 182 -4.66 4.11 0.91
C ARG A 182 -5.94 3.77 1.64
N TYR A 183 -6.49 2.60 1.33
CA TYR A 183 -7.64 2.04 2.00
C TYR A 183 -7.45 0.54 2.16
N ASN A 184 -7.42 0.07 3.40
CA ASN A 184 -7.35 -1.34 3.74
C ASN A 184 -8.58 -1.72 4.59
N TYR A 185 -9.28 -2.76 4.16
CA TYR A 185 -10.31 -3.43 4.94
C TYR A 185 -9.71 -4.71 5.51
N MET A 186 -9.29 -4.62 6.77
CA MET A 186 -8.60 -5.67 7.50
C MET A 186 -9.62 -6.52 8.25
N THR A 187 -9.51 -7.84 8.13
CA THR A 187 -10.28 -8.84 8.87
C THR A 187 -9.34 -9.86 9.50
N PRO A 188 -9.81 -10.76 10.39
CA PRO A 188 -9.00 -11.87 10.87
C PRO A 188 -8.49 -12.80 9.76
N ASP A 189 -9.23 -12.91 8.65
CA ASP A 189 -8.99 -13.94 7.62
C ASP A 189 -8.36 -13.39 6.32
N TYR A 190 -8.52 -12.10 6.05
CA TYR A 190 -7.98 -11.43 4.86
C TYR A 190 -7.92 -9.91 5.04
N CYS A 191 -7.08 -9.26 4.22
CA CYS A 191 -7.10 -7.83 3.98
C CYS A 191 -7.38 -7.58 2.50
N LEU A 192 -8.41 -6.78 2.20
CA LEU A 192 -8.60 -6.22 0.86
C LEU A 192 -8.10 -4.78 0.89
N GLY A 193 -7.12 -4.45 0.05
CA GLY A 193 -6.45 -3.15 0.10
C GLY A 193 -6.26 -2.52 -1.28
N SER A 194 -6.31 -1.20 -1.34
CA SER A 194 -6.08 -0.44 -2.57
C SER A 194 -5.49 0.95 -2.33
N VAL A 195 -4.97 1.54 -3.41
CA VAL A 195 -4.55 2.95 -3.47
C VAL A 195 -5.39 3.72 -4.50
N SER A 196 -5.49 5.04 -4.33
CA SER A 196 -6.11 5.93 -5.31
C SER A 196 -5.52 5.74 -6.70
N SER A 197 -6.36 5.85 -7.72
CA SER A 197 -6.03 5.55 -9.12
C SER A 197 -4.81 6.31 -9.66
N GLY A 198 -4.10 5.67 -10.59
CA GLY A 198 -3.01 6.24 -11.37
C GLY A 198 -1.61 5.90 -10.86
N VAL A 199 -0.62 6.52 -11.49
CA VAL A 199 0.80 6.26 -11.21
C VAL A 199 1.29 7.22 -10.12
N HIS A 200 1.50 6.68 -8.91
CA HIS A 200 2.17 7.39 -7.81
C HIS A 200 3.66 7.06 -7.76
N GLN A 201 4.00 5.82 -8.10
CA GLN A 201 5.37 5.31 -8.09
C GLN A 201 5.65 4.53 -9.38
N PRO A 202 6.63 4.95 -10.19
CA PRO A 202 6.92 4.28 -11.46
C PRO A 202 7.57 2.92 -11.23
N ILE A 203 7.50 2.06 -12.25
CA ILE A 203 8.20 0.75 -12.34
C ILE A 203 7.66 -0.33 -11.38
N GLN A 204 7.46 -0.03 -10.10
CA GLN A 204 7.29 -1.03 -9.03
C GLN A 204 6.11 -0.72 -8.08
N GLN A 205 5.08 0.00 -8.53
CA GLN A 205 3.85 0.12 -7.75
C GLN A 205 3.04 -1.17 -7.82
N HIS A 206 2.26 -1.40 -6.77
CA HIS A 206 1.24 -2.44 -6.67
C HIS A 206 -0.04 -1.75 -6.20
N SER A 207 -1.08 -1.75 -7.02
CA SER A 207 -2.23 -0.85 -6.82
C SER A 207 -3.29 -1.38 -5.88
N TRP A 208 -3.47 -2.70 -5.79
CA TRP A 208 -4.44 -3.35 -4.93
C TRP A 208 -4.18 -4.85 -4.84
N ASP A 209 -4.55 -5.46 -3.71
CA ASP A 209 -4.64 -6.91 -3.56
C ASP A 209 -5.69 -7.34 -2.54
N ILE A 210 -5.92 -8.66 -2.54
CA ILE A 210 -6.38 -9.39 -1.38
C ILE A 210 -5.18 -10.13 -0.81
N THR A 211 -4.78 -9.81 0.41
CA THR A 211 -3.85 -10.64 1.19
C THR A 211 -4.64 -11.56 2.11
N PHE A 212 -4.42 -12.86 2.04
CA PHE A 212 -5.08 -13.86 2.88
C PHE A 212 -4.26 -14.15 4.14
N ALA A 213 -4.92 -14.32 5.29
CA ALA A 213 -4.27 -14.74 6.54
C ALA A 213 -3.73 -16.18 6.50
N ALA A 214 -3.82 -16.86 5.36
CA ALA A 214 -3.34 -18.22 5.19
C ALA A 214 -1.80 -18.31 5.27
N ASN A 215 -1.31 -19.40 5.86
CA ASN A 215 0.13 -19.66 5.97
C ASN A 215 0.67 -20.36 4.71
N HIS A 216 0.50 -19.69 3.56
CA HIS A 216 0.98 -20.15 2.26
C HIS A 216 1.91 -19.12 1.62
N PRO A 217 2.91 -19.53 0.81
CA PRO A 217 3.81 -18.59 0.15
C PRO A 217 3.09 -17.55 -0.72
N THR A 218 2.19 -17.98 -1.60
CA THR A 218 1.44 -17.07 -2.49
C THR A 218 0.04 -16.83 -1.93
N ASN A 219 -0.04 -16.17 -0.77
CA ASN A 219 -1.30 -15.87 -0.08
C ASN A 219 -1.94 -14.56 -0.58
N THR A 220 -1.94 -14.32 -1.89
CA THR A 220 -2.49 -13.10 -2.49
C THR A 220 -3.28 -13.34 -3.77
N LEU A 221 -4.17 -12.40 -4.11
CA LEU A 221 -4.86 -12.25 -5.38
C LEU A 221 -4.87 -10.77 -5.77
N PHE A 222 -4.44 -10.46 -6.99
CA PHE A 222 -4.40 -9.10 -7.52
C PHE A 222 -4.47 -9.09 -9.05
N ALA A 223 -4.62 -7.91 -9.64
CA ALA A 223 -4.46 -7.72 -11.08
C ALA A 223 -3.49 -6.60 -11.42
N LEU A 224 -2.93 -6.66 -12.62
CA LEU A 224 -2.06 -5.64 -13.17
C LEU A 224 -2.36 -5.45 -14.67
N HIS A 225 -2.44 -4.19 -15.10
CA HIS A 225 -2.24 -3.85 -16.51
C HIS A 225 -0.75 -3.53 -16.72
N PRO A 226 0.01 -4.38 -17.44
CA PRO A 226 1.44 -4.19 -17.65
C PRO A 226 1.72 -2.99 -18.56
N THR A 227 2.20 -1.87 -18.01
CA THR A 227 2.54 -0.69 -18.82
C THR A 227 3.98 -0.24 -18.66
N TRP A 228 4.57 0.33 -19.71
CA TRP A 228 5.83 1.05 -19.64
C TRP A 228 5.83 2.17 -20.67
N SER A 229 6.43 3.31 -20.34
CA SER A 229 6.60 4.38 -21.32
C SER A 229 7.75 5.32 -20.96
N ALA A 230 8.29 5.99 -21.98
CA ALA A 230 9.21 7.11 -21.78
C ALA A 230 8.51 8.26 -21.04
N ARG A 231 7.18 8.43 -21.22
CA ARG A 231 6.38 9.44 -20.53
C ARG A 231 6.32 9.19 -19.03
N GLU A 232 6.02 7.96 -18.59
CA GLU A 232 6.04 7.57 -17.17
C GLU A 232 7.41 7.84 -16.56
N LEU A 233 8.48 7.31 -17.17
CA LEU A 233 9.82 7.49 -16.63
C LEU A 233 10.23 8.97 -16.61
N GLY A 234 9.98 9.69 -17.70
CA GLY A 234 10.29 11.12 -17.81
C GLY A 234 9.53 11.99 -16.82
N THR A 235 8.37 11.54 -16.32
CA THR A 235 7.66 12.18 -15.22
C THR A 235 8.45 12.13 -13.92
N PHE A 236 9.18 11.07 -13.61
CA PHE A 236 9.75 10.84 -12.26
C PHE A 236 11.28 10.80 -12.18
N PHE A 237 11.96 10.75 -13.33
CA PHE A 237 13.40 10.59 -13.43
C PHE A 237 14.05 11.72 -14.25
N PRO A 238 15.28 12.15 -13.91
CA PRO A 238 15.91 13.32 -14.53
C PRO A 238 16.49 13.07 -15.92
N GLU A 239 16.77 11.82 -16.32
CA GLU A 239 17.44 11.46 -17.58
C GLU A 239 16.65 11.91 -18.83
N GLU A 240 17.21 11.68 -20.02
CA GLU A 240 16.54 11.94 -21.30
C GLU A 240 15.48 10.85 -21.59
N PRO A 241 14.18 11.18 -21.73
CA PRO A 241 13.10 10.20 -21.87
C PRO A 241 13.32 9.14 -22.96
N ASP A 242 13.89 9.53 -24.10
CA ASP A 242 14.13 8.62 -25.24
C ASP A 242 15.12 7.50 -24.91
N LEU A 243 16.01 7.71 -23.93
CA LEU A 243 17.01 6.74 -23.49
C LEU A 243 16.53 5.91 -22.30
N MET A 244 15.50 6.37 -21.59
CA MET A 244 15.09 5.82 -20.30
C MET A 244 14.55 4.41 -20.40
N VAL A 245 13.67 4.11 -21.36
CA VAL A 245 13.03 2.79 -21.45
C VAL A 245 14.08 1.70 -21.62
N ALA A 246 15.04 1.90 -22.53
CA ALA A 246 16.14 0.97 -22.73
C ALA A 246 17.08 0.91 -21.51
N GLY A 247 17.33 2.04 -20.85
CA GLY A 247 18.13 2.10 -19.63
C GLY A 247 17.52 1.30 -18.48
N VAL A 248 16.23 1.52 -18.20
CA VAL A 248 15.49 0.82 -17.16
C VAL A 248 15.34 -0.66 -17.50
N ALA A 249 15.06 -1.01 -18.76
CA ALA A 249 14.97 -2.42 -19.17
C ALA A 249 16.28 -3.20 -18.91
N ARG A 250 17.45 -2.55 -19.04
CA ARG A 250 18.74 -3.16 -18.69
C ARG A 250 18.91 -3.36 -17.17
N ALA A 251 18.44 -2.41 -16.37
CA ALA A 251 18.54 -2.47 -14.91
C ALA A 251 17.46 -3.34 -14.25
N LYS A 252 16.30 -3.47 -14.91
CA LYS A 252 15.08 -4.13 -14.46
C LYS A 252 14.48 -4.90 -15.64
N ALA A 253 14.93 -6.14 -15.82
CA ALA A 253 14.57 -6.97 -16.98
C ALA A 253 13.06 -7.17 -17.16
N SER A 254 12.27 -7.13 -16.07
CA SER A 254 10.82 -7.24 -16.12
C SER A 254 10.11 -5.97 -16.59
N TYR A 255 10.75 -4.79 -16.61
CA TYR A 255 10.07 -3.52 -16.81
C TYR A 255 9.29 -3.44 -18.14
N THR A 256 9.90 -3.92 -19.23
CA THR A 256 9.30 -3.96 -20.59
C THR A 256 8.72 -5.34 -20.93
N ASN A 257 8.43 -6.17 -19.94
CA ASN A 257 7.84 -7.48 -20.15
C ASN A 257 6.31 -7.38 -19.98
N GLU A 258 5.56 -7.76 -21.01
CA GLU A 258 4.09 -7.82 -20.97
C GLU A 258 3.53 -8.84 -19.97
N ASN A 259 4.38 -9.70 -19.40
CA ASN A 259 4.01 -10.70 -18.39
C ASN A 259 4.46 -10.30 -16.97
N LYS A 260 4.97 -9.08 -16.76
CA LYS A 260 5.38 -8.64 -15.42
C LYS A 260 4.19 -8.59 -14.46
N TRP A 261 4.49 -8.64 -13.17
CA TRP A 261 3.51 -8.60 -12.07
C TRP A 261 3.61 -7.34 -11.20
N ILE A 262 4.50 -6.41 -11.56
CA ILE A 262 4.65 -5.12 -10.87
C ILE A 262 4.60 -3.96 -11.85
N GLY A 263 4.06 -2.83 -11.39
CA GLY A 263 3.92 -1.59 -12.15
C GLY A 263 2.63 -0.87 -11.83
N ALA A 264 2.53 0.39 -12.25
CA ALA A 264 1.28 1.13 -12.22
C ALA A 264 0.81 1.39 -13.63
N SER A 265 -0.50 1.33 -13.84
CA SER A 265 -1.09 1.73 -15.10
C SER A 265 -1.69 3.14 -15.03
N PRO A 266 -1.43 4.02 -16.01
CA PRO A 266 -2.16 5.28 -16.14
C PRO A 266 -3.62 5.07 -16.61
N HIS A 267 -3.99 3.83 -16.96
CA HIS A 267 -5.29 3.42 -17.49
C HIS A 267 -6.16 2.70 -16.44
N GLU A 268 -5.67 2.59 -15.21
CA GLU A 268 -6.34 1.90 -14.12
C GLU A 268 -7.09 2.88 -13.20
N PHE A 269 -8.31 2.50 -12.84
CA PHE A 269 -9.10 3.17 -11.82
C PHE A 269 -9.56 2.16 -10.78
N VAL A 270 -9.14 2.35 -9.53
CA VAL A 270 -9.51 1.47 -8.42
C VAL A 270 -10.44 2.21 -7.47
N ALA A 271 -11.51 1.55 -7.09
CA ALA A 271 -12.47 2.00 -6.10
C ALA A 271 -12.76 0.86 -5.13
N GLN A 272 -12.72 1.14 -3.83
CA GLN A 272 -13.00 0.16 -2.80
C GLN A 272 -13.94 0.74 -1.75
N ASP A 273 -14.86 -0.09 -1.25
CA ASP A 273 -15.53 0.12 0.02
C ASP A 273 -15.64 -1.20 0.77
N SER A 274 -15.06 -1.21 1.96
CA SER A 274 -15.04 -2.38 2.84
C SER A 274 -14.52 -3.60 2.08
N ASN A 275 -15.33 -4.65 1.98
CA ASN A 275 -15.02 -5.93 1.36
C ASN A 275 -15.32 -6.01 -0.15
N VAL A 276 -15.61 -4.87 -0.80
CA VAL A 276 -15.90 -4.80 -2.24
C VAL A 276 -14.91 -3.86 -2.93
N LEU A 277 -14.32 -4.32 -4.04
CA LEU A 277 -13.42 -3.54 -4.88
C LEU A 277 -13.85 -3.62 -6.35
N VAL A 278 -13.75 -2.50 -7.06
CA VAL A 278 -13.95 -2.39 -8.50
C VAL A 278 -12.69 -1.76 -9.11
N ALA A 279 -12.03 -2.51 -9.99
CA ALA A 279 -10.91 -2.03 -10.80
C ALA A 279 -11.35 -1.90 -12.27
N VAL A 280 -11.26 -0.71 -12.84
CA VAL A 280 -11.61 -0.40 -14.22
C VAL A 280 -10.35 -0.12 -15.01
N TYR A 281 -10.26 -0.71 -16.20
CA TYR A 281 -9.12 -0.59 -17.09
C TYR A 281 -9.58 0.03 -18.41
N ASP A 282 -9.27 1.30 -18.62
CA ASP A 282 -9.58 2.05 -19.84
C ASP A 282 -8.33 2.17 -20.72
N ILE A 283 -8.02 1.07 -21.39
CA ILE A 283 -6.81 0.91 -22.19
C ILE A 283 -7.07 1.47 -23.61
N PRO A 284 -6.33 2.47 -24.09
CA PRO A 284 -6.47 2.95 -25.46
C PRO A 284 -5.81 1.99 -26.44
N ASP A 285 -6.33 1.90 -27.66
CA ASP A 285 -5.75 1.09 -28.76
C ASP A 285 -4.27 1.41 -29.05
N SER A 286 -3.81 2.59 -28.65
CA SER A 286 -2.42 3.03 -28.79
C SER A 286 -1.46 2.48 -27.73
N ASP A 287 -1.95 1.87 -26.65
CA ASP A 287 -1.09 1.26 -25.65
C ASP A 287 -0.39 0.01 -26.22
N VAL A 288 0.83 -0.24 -25.76
CA VAL A 288 1.64 -1.37 -26.22
C VAL A 288 1.07 -2.69 -25.73
N VAL A 289 0.43 -2.68 -24.56
CA VAL A 289 -0.20 -3.86 -23.96
C VAL A 289 -1.70 -3.63 -23.90
N GLN A 290 -2.47 -4.59 -24.40
CA GLN A 290 -3.93 -4.50 -24.54
C GLN A 290 -4.65 -5.47 -23.60
N HIS A 291 -3.96 -5.93 -22.56
CA HIS A 291 -4.49 -6.91 -21.61
C HIS A 291 -4.18 -6.54 -20.16
N VAL A 292 -5.01 -7.06 -19.26
CA VAL A 292 -4.82 -7.06 -17.82
C VAL A 292 -4.56 -8.51 -17.42
N ASP A 293 -3.62 -8.74 -16.52
CA ASP A 293 -3.36 -10.07 -15.97
C ASP A 293 -3.80 -10.12 -14.51
N VAL A 294 -4.59 -11.13 -14.15
CA VAL A 294 -4.96 -11.44 -12.76
C VAL A 294 -4.13 -12.62 -12.28
N PHE A 295 -3.46 -12.44 -11.15
CA PHE A 295 -2.76 -13.52 -10.45
C PHE A 295 -3.74 -14.28 -9.54
N ILE A 296 -3.83 -15.60 -9.73
CA ILE A 296 -4.65 -16.50 -8.92
C ILE A 296 -3.72 -17.54 -8.31
N SER A 297 -3.58 -17.52 -6.98
CA SER A 297 -2.71 -18.46 -6.26
C SER A 297 -3.03 -19.94 -6.52
N LYS A 298 -2.00 -20.78 -6.60
CA LYS A 298 -2.19 -22.25 -6.62
C LYS A 298 -2.65 -22.83 -5.28
N TRP A 299 -2.59 -22.05 -4.20
CA TRP A 299 -2.94 -22.49 -2.84
C TRP A 299 -4.40 -22.24 -2.48
N PHE A 300 -5.25 -21.83 -3.43
CA PHE A 300 -6.69 -21.84 -3.19
C PHE A 300 -7.16 -23.28 -2.97
N ASP A 301 -7.89 -23.51 -1.88
CA ASP A 301 -8.50 -24.79 -1.53
C ASP A 301 -9.56 -25.21 -2.55
N SER A 302 -10.21 -24.21 -3.14
CA SER A 302 -11.21 -24.41 -4.19
C SER A 302 -11.24 -23.21 -5.12
N VAL A 303 -11.45 -23.49 -6.41
CA VAL A 303 -11.76 -22.50 -7.44
C VAL A 303 -12.95 -23.01 -8.25
N ASN A 304 -14.01 -22.22 -8.31
CA ASN A 304 -15.24 -22.53 -9.04
C ASN A 304 -15.51 -21.45 -10.09
N VAL A 305 -15.40 -21.80 -11.37
CA VAL A 305 -15.82 -20.93 -12.47
C VAL A 305 -17.30 -21.21 -12.73
N ASN A 306 -18.15 -20.24 -12.41
CA ASN A 306 -19.59 -20.38 -12.49
C ASN A 306 -20.13 -19.93 -13.86
N PRO A 307 -21.16 -20.59 -14.42
CA PRO A 307 -21.82 -20.14 -15.65
C PRO A 307 -22.35 -18.70 -15.62
N SER A 308 -22.59 -18.11 -14.45
CA SER A 308 -22.98 -16.71 -14.30
C SER A 308 -21.87 -15.71 -14.64
N GLY A 309 -20.64 -16.17 -14.88
CA GLY A 309 -19.45 -15.33 -15.11
C GLY A 309 -18.70 -14.94 -13.84
N TRP A 310 -19.09 -15.47 -12.67
CA TRP A 310 -18.34 -15.32 -11.42
C TRP A 310 -17.29 -16.42 -11.29
N ILE A 311 -16.13 -16.07 -10.76
CA ILE A 311 -15.08 -16.99 -10.33
C ILE A 311 -15.04 -16.91 -8.81
N PHE A 312 -15.34 -18.01 -8.15
CA PHE A 312 -15.29 -18.12 -6.70
C PHE A 312 -14.02 -18.84 -6.30
N ALA A 313 -13.35 -18.37 -5.26
CA ALA A 313 -12.26 -19.10 -4.65
C ALA A 313 -12.30 -19.01 -3.13
N ARG A 314 -11.59 -19.94 -2.48
CA ARG A 314 -11.45 -19.99 -1.03
C ARG A 314 -10.01 -20.30 -0.67
N MET A 315 -9.47 -19.55 0.29
CA MET A 315 -8.18 -19.84 0.93
C MET A 315 -8.38 -19.78 2.44
N ASP A 316 -8.23 -20.92 3.11
CA ASP A 316 -8.55 -21.12 4.52
C ASP A 316 -9.96 -20.61 4.87
N ASN A 317 -10.05 -19.50 5.60
CA ASN A 317 -11.31 -18.92 6.07
C ASN A 317 -11.78 -17.74 5.21
N ALA A 318 -11.03 -17.36 4.18
CA ALA A 318 -11.38 -16.26 3.30
C ALA A 318 -12.08 -16.78 2.04
N LEU A 319 -13.19 -16.13 1.69
CA LEU A 319 -13.97 -16.38 0.49
C LEU A 319 -13.82 -15.18 -0.45
N VAL A 320 -13.60 -15.44 -1.74
CA VAL A 320 -13.52 -14.40 -2.77
C VAL A 320 -14.43 -14.74 -3.95
N ALA A 321 -15.17 -13.75 -4.42
CA ALA A 321 -15.88 -13.78 -5.69
C ALA A 321 -15.30 -12.70 -6.60
N MET A 322 -14.86 -13.11 -7.79
CA MET A 322 -14.33 -12.24 -8.82
C MET A 322 -15.19 -12.30 -10.07
N ARG A 323 -15.57 -11.15 -10.62
CA ARG A 323 -16.23 -11.06 -11.92
C ARG A 323 -15.39 -10.19 -12.85
N VAL A 324 -15.22 -10.68 -14.07
CA VAL A 324 -14.42 -10.01 -15.10
C VAL A 324 -15.33 -9.59 -16.25
N TYR A 325 -15.38 -8.29 -16.54
CA TYR A 325 -16.10 -7.68 -17.65
C TYR A 325 -15.09 -7.38 -18.76
N ALA A 326 -15.02 -8.28 -19.73
CA ALA A 326 -14.01 -8.30 -20.77
C ALA A 326 -14.51 -8.96 -22.06
N ASP A 327 -13.90 -8.62 -23.19
CA ASP A 327 -14.21 -9.21 -24.48
C ASP A 327 -13.88 -10.69 -24.52
N SER A 328 -12.69 -11.02 -24.02
CA SER A 328 -12.22 -12.39 -23.90
C SER A 328 -11.28 -12.55 -22.70
N THR A 329 -11.09 -13.80 -22.28
CA THR A 329 -10.11 -14.18 -21.26
C THR A 329 -9.39 -15.46 -21.68
N THR A 330 -8.18 -15.64 -21.16
CA THR A 330 -7.36 -16.84 -21.36
C THR A 330 -6.71 -17.20 -20.04
N LEU A 331 -6.81 -18.47 -19.65
CA LEU A 331 -6.20 -18.98 -18.43
C LEU A 331 -4.86 -19.66 -18.77
N ILE A 332 -3.80 -19.24 -18.10
CA ILE A 332 -2.43 -19.72 -18.29
C ILE A 332 -1.94 -20.30 -16.96
N THR A 333 -1.33 -21.48 -16.98
CA THR A 333 -0.75 -22.10 -15.79
C THR A 333 0.70 -21.68 -15.62
N GLU A 334 1.05 -21.21 -14.43
CA GLU A 334 2.41 -20.82 -14.03
C GLU A 334 2.84 -21.60 -12.78
N SER A 335 4.12 -21.51 -12.39
CA SER A 335 4.66 -22.26 -11.24
C SER A 335 4.07 -21.83 -9.88
N ALA A 336 3.66 -20.57 -9.78
CA ALA A 336 3.10 -19.95 -8.58
C ALA A 336 1.57 -20.01 -8.53
N GLY A 337 0.89 -20.30 -9.64
CA GLY A 337 -0.56 -20.13 -9.75
C GLY A 337 -1.07 -20.15 -11.17
N LEU A 338 -2.18 -19.47 -11.38
CA LEU A 338 -2.79 -19.23 -12.67
C LEU A 338 -2.70 -17.74 -12.99
N ARG A 339 -2.44 -17.44 -14.26
CA ARG A 339 -2.63 -16.10 -14.83
C ARG A 339 -3.94 -16.12 -15.62
N LEU A 340 -4.92 -15.35 -15.19
CA LEU A 340 -6.08 -15.05 -16.02
C LEU A 340 -5.77 -13.78 -16.81
N ARG A 341 -5.45 -13.94 -18.09
CA ARG A 341 -5.28 -12.82 -19.01
C ARG A 341 -6.65 -12.35 -19.48
N VAL A 342 -6.86 -11.04 -19.42
CA VAL A 342 -8.14 -10.38 -19.64
C VAL A 342 -7.95 -9.33 -20.73
N TRP A 343 -8.79 -9.38 -21.78
CA TRP A 343 -8.81 -8.37 -22.85
C TRP A 343 -10.03 -7.46 -22.63
N PRO A 344 -9.83 -6.22 -22.16
CA PRO A 344 -10.90 -5.24 -21.93
C PRO A 344 -11.81 -5.02 -23.15
N GLY A 345 -13.07 -4.63 -22.89
CA GLY A 345 -14.01 -4.27 -23.96
C GLY A 345 -15.49 -4.38 -23.62
N LYS A 346 -15.83 -4.87 -22.42
CA LYS A 346 -17.23 -5.05 -21.97
C LYS A 346 -17.64 -4.25 -20.74
N ALA A 347 -16.91 -3.19 -20.40
CA ALA A 347 -17.31 -2.35 -19.27
C ALA A 347 -18.65 -1.65 -19.51
N ASN A 348 -19.11 -1.49 -20.76
CA ASN A 348 -20.45 -0.99 -21.07
C ASN A 348 -21.61 -1.84 -20.50
N GLU A 349 -21.36 -3.09 -20.11
CA GLU A 349 -22.33 -3.89 -19.35
C GLU A 349 -22.48 -3.42 -17.88
N LEU A 350 -21.49 -2.67 -17.39
CA LEU A 350 -21.41 -2.18 -16.01
C LEU A 350 -21.48 -0.65 -15.90
N PHE A 351 -21.15 0.11 -16.94
CA PHE A 351 -21.13 1.57 -16.90
C PHE A 351 -21.77 2.17 -18.15
N ASP A 352 -22.71 3.08 -17.94
CA ASP A 352 -23.26 3.91 -19.02
C ASP A 352 -22.14 4.79 -19.62
N ASN A 353 -21.95 4.70 -20.93
CA ASN A 353 -20.95 5.46 -21.71
C ASN A 353 -19.47 5.07 -21.48
N ALA A 354 -19.19 3.83 -21.07
CA ALA A 354 -17.82 3.30 -21.15
C ALA A 354 -17.28 3.31 -22.59
N SER A 355 -15.96 3.46 -22.75
CA SER A 355 -15.30 3.26 -24.05
C SER A 355 -15.42 1.79 -24.47
N PRO A 356 -15.50 1.46 -25.77
CA PRO A 356 -15.48 0.09 -26.25
C PRO A 356 -14.22 -0.71 -25.87
N THR A 357 -13.17 -0.04 -25.40
CA THR A 357 -11.91 -0.66 -24.95
C THR A 357 -11.81 -0.75 -23.42
N THR A 358 -12.86 -0.33 -22.70
CA THR A 358 -12.87 -0.36 -21.24
C THR A 358 -13.29 -1.74 -20.74
N GLY A 359 -12.59 -2.26 -19.73
CA GLY A 359 -12.91 -3.50 -19.01
C GLY A 359 -12.95 -3.26 -17.52
N ALA A 360 -13.48 -4.23 -16.76
CA ALA A 360 -13.53 -4.12 -15.30
C ALA A 360 -13.38 -5.46 -14.59
N ILE A 361 -12.86 -5.41 -13.36
CA ILE A 361 -12.78 -6.52 -12.43
C ILE A 361 -13.51 -6.09 -11.15
N VAL A 362 -14.46 -6.91 -10.71
CA VAL A 362 -15.19 -6.72 -9.46
C VAL A 362 -14.81 -7.83 -8.50
N ILE A 363 -14.42 -7.44 -7.29
CA ILE A 363 -14.02 -8.32 -6.19
C ILE A 363 -15.00 -8.15 -5.04
N VAL A 364 -15.45 -9.27 -4.47
CA VAL A 364 -16.17 -9.32 -3.20
C VAL A 364 -15.51 -10.36 -2.32
N CYS A 365 -15.14 -9.97 -1.10
CA CYS A 365 -14.56 -10.87 -0.11
C CYS A 365 -15.52 -11.11 1.06
N GLN A 366 -15.45 -12.28 1.69
CA GLN A 366 -16.19 -12.62 2.91
C GLN A 366 -15.39 -13.56 3.79
N SER A 367 -15.74 -13.64 5.07
CA SER A 367 -15.23 -14.66 5.98
C SER A 367 -16.14 -15.89 6.02
N THR A 368 -15.53 -17.07 6.18
CA THR A 368 -16.26 -18.31 6.49
C THR A 368 -16.96 -18.28 7.85
N THR A 369 -16.58 -17.36 8.75
CA THR A 369 -17.27 -17.13 10.02
C THR A 369 -18.64 -16.48 9.82
N ASP A 370 -18.81 -15.70 8.75
CA ASP A 370 -20.06 -15.03 8.41
C ASP A 370 -20.99 -15.93 7.58
N MET A 371 -20.42 -16.74 6.67
CA MET A 371 -21.18 -17.65 5.82
C MET A 371 -20.34 -18.77 5.22
N THR A 372 -20.95 -19.90 4.88
CA THR A 372 -20.27 -21.01 4.19
C THR A 372 -19.94 -20.67 2.74
N PHE A 373 -18.99 -21.39 2.14
CA PHE A 373 -18.65 -21.22 0.71
C PHE A 373 -19.86 -21.46 -0.21
N GLY A 374 -20.71 -22.45 0.10
CA GLY A 374 -21.92 -22.72 -0.67
C GLY A 374 -22.96 -21.59 -0.57
N GLU A 375 -23.17 -21.06 0.64
CA GLU A 375 -24.04 -19.88 0.84
C GLU A 375 -23.49 -18.65 0.11
N PHE A 376 -22.18 -18.45 0.12
CA PHE A 376 -21.53 -17.35 -0.59
C PHE A 376 -21.68 -17.44 -2.11
N VAL A 377 -21.52 -18.64 -2.69
CA VAL A 377 -21.76 -18.87 -4.13
C VAL A 377 -23.22 -18.59 -4.47
N ASN A 378 -24.16 -19.09 -3.66
CA ASN A 378 -25.59 -18.86 -3.86
C ASN A 378 -25.95 -17.37 -3.75
N ALA A 379 -25.36 -16.65 -2.79
CA ALA A 379 -25.54 -15.22 -2.58
C ALA A 379 -25.29 -14.37 -3.82
N MET A 380 -24.22 -14.72 -4.54
CA MET A 380 -23.71 -13.95 -5.67
C MET A 380 -24.38 -14.34 -6.99
N THR A 381 -25.09 -15.47 -7.01
CA THR A 381 -25.79 -16.02 -8.19
C THR A 381 -27.30 -15.81 -8.13
N ASP A 382 -27.88 -15.55 -6.95
CA ASP A 382 -29.29 -15.18 -6.78
C ASP A 382 -29.49 -13.65 -6.86
N PRO A 383 -30.27 -13.11 -7.83
CA PRO A 383 -30.55 -11.69 -7.91
C PRO A 383 -31.35 -11.10 -6.72
N TYR A 384 -31.87 -11.90 -5.78
CA TYR A 384 -32.84 -11.41 -4.77
C TYR A 384 -32.69 -11.86 -3.32
N SER A 385 -31.62 -12.52 -2.87
CA SER A 385 -31.55 -12.89 -1.45
C SER A 385 -30.16 -12.87 -0.85
N ILE A 386 -29.85 -11.83 -0.06
CA ILE A 386 -29.30 -11.96 1.31
C ILE A 386 -29.62 -10.65 2.07
N LYS A 387 -30.07 -10.78 3.33
CA LYS A 387 -30.34 -9.67 4.27
C LYS A 387 -29.08 -9.01 4.87
N ARG A 388 -27.90 -9.15 4.24
CA ARG A 388 -26.55 -8.63 4.60
C ARG A 388 -25.41 -9.16 3.68
N PRO A 389 -25.39 -8.77 2.39
CA PRO A 389 -24.17 -8.41 1.69
C PRO A 389 -24.47 -7.23 0.77
N TRP A 390 -23.44 -6.72 0.12
CA TRP A 390 -23.60 -5.66 -0.85
C TRP A 390 -24.31 -6.18 -2.10
N THR A 391 -25.37 -5.49 -2.52
CA THR A 391 -26.00 -5.68 -3.82
C THR A 391 -24.96 -5.34 -4.90
N PRO A 392 -24.90 -6.11 -6.00
CA PRO A 392 -24.06 -5.78 -7.15
C PRO A 392 -24.27 -4.32 -7.56
N PRO A 393 -23.22 -3.64 -8.04
CA PRO A 393 -23.31 -2.22 -8.32
C PRO A 393 -24.48 -1.90 -9.26
N GLN A 394 -25.34 -0.95 -8.86
CA GLN A 394 -26.40 -0.42 -9.72
C GLN A 394 -25.93 0.92 -10.30
N VAL A 395 -26.10 1.10 -11.60
CA VAL A 395 -25.73 2.35 -12.30
C VAL A 395 -26.93 3.29 -12.29
N MET A 396 -26.72 4.52 -11.85
CA MET A 396 -27.64 5.62 -12.10
C MET A 396 -27.02 6.57 -13.13
N ALA A 397 -27.87 7.18 -13.96
CA ALA A 397 -27.46 8.02 -15.08
C ALA A 397 -26.41 9.07 -14.69
N GLY A 398 -25.22 8.95 -15.28
CA GLY A 398 -24.09 9.88 -15.09
C GLY A 398 -22.93 9.24 -14.35
N SER A 399 -22.05 8.57 -15.10
CA SER A 399 -20.65 8.27 -14.77
C SER A 399 -20.40 7.99 -13.28
N ALA A 400 -21.15 7.05 -12.70
CA ALA A 400 -20.99 6.64 -11.32
C ALA A 400 -21.42 5.19 -11.10
N VAL A 401 -20.78 4.53 -10.15
CA VAL A 401 -21.08 3.18 -9.67
C VAL A 401 -21.66 3.31 -8.28
N SER A 402 -22.89 2.89 -8.05
CA SER A 402 -23.41 2.80 -6.68
C SER A 402 -23.26 1.37 -6.16
N ILE A 403 -22.45 1.19 -5.13
CA ILE A 403 -22.40 -0.07 -4.36
C ILE A 403 -23.33 0.12 -3.17
N SER A 404 -24.36 -0.73 -3.05
CA SER A 404 -25.34 -0.65 -1.97
C SER A 404 -25.20 -1.85 -1.04
N ASN A 405 -25.26 -1.65 0.28
CA ASN A 405 -25.35 -2.78 1.19
C ASN A 405 -26.80 -3.23 1.39
N GLY A 406 -27.01 -4.47 1.84
CA GLY A 406 -28.33 -4.99 2.22
C GLY A 406 -29.04 -4.22 3.36
N ALA A 407 -28.42 -3.19 3.93
CA ALA A 407 -29.01 -2.24 4.88
C ALA A 407 -29.43 -0.90 4.22
N GLY A 408 -29.32 -0.77 2.90
CA GLY A 408 -29.71 0.43 2.14
C GLY A 408 -28.68 1.56 2.14
N VAL A 409 -27.45 1.33 2.61
CA VAL A 409 -26.35 2.30 2.48
C VAL A 409 -25.81 2.21 1.07
N GLU A 410 -26.10 3.22 0.26
CA GLU A 410 -25.60 3.38 -1.10
C GLU A 410 -24.33 4.25 -1.07
N ARG A 411 -23.22 3.73 -1.62
CA ARG A 411 -22.01 4.49 -1.90
C ARG A 411 -21.84 4.63 -3.40
N THR A 412 -21.98 5.86 -3.87
CA THR A 412 -21.81 6.22 -5.28
C THR A 412 -20.37 6.66 -5.54
N PHE A 413 -19.64 5.89 -6.34
CA PHE A 413 -18.31 6.17 -6.85
C PHE A 413 -18.43 6.86 -8.19
N PHE A 414 -17.96 8.08 -8.33
CA PHE A 414 -18.02 8.79 -9.60
C PHE A 414 -16.84 8.39 -10.50
N TRP A 415 -17.14 8.08 -11.75
CA TRP A 415 -16.24 7.80 -12.88
C TRP A 415 -16.40 8.89 -13.94
N ARG A 416 -15.83 10.09 -13.79
CA ARG A 416 -15.91 11.13 -14.85
C ARG A 416 -14.63 11.19 -15.68
N GLY A 417 -14.55 10.38 -16.73
CA GLY A 417 -13.40 10.38 -17.64
C GLY A 417 -12.07 10.14 -16.88
N ARG A 418 -11.01 10.88 -17.24
CA ARG A 418 -9.69 10.76 -16.59
C ARG A 418 -9.62 11.34 -15.15
N GLU A 419 -10.72 11.82 -14.57
CA GLU A 419 -10.75 12.44 -13.24
C GLU A 419 -11.50 11.58 -12.19
N ARG A 420 -10.68 10.74 -11.54
CA ARG A 420 -10.61 10.12 -10.17
C ARG A 420 -11.88 9.72 -9.37
N GLY A 421 -11.84 8.47 -8.88
CA GLY A 421 -12.69 7.88 -7.83
C GLY A 421 -12.43 8.45 -6.43
N LEU A 422 -13.03 7.84 -5.38
CA LEU A 422 -13.09 8.30 -3.97
C LEU A 422 -12.03 9.37 -3.62
N VAL A 423 -12.41 10.63 -3.76
CA VAL A 423 -11.69 11.76 -3.17
C VAL A 423 -12.49 12.13 -1.91
N PRO A 424 -12.04 11.75 -0.70
CA PRO A 424 -12.40 12.53 0.47
C PRO A 424 -12.06 13.99 0.12
N ARG A 425 -13.08 14.85 0.03
CA ARG A 425 -12.88 16.29 -0.21
C ARG A 425 -11.84 16.77 0.80
N ALA A 426 -10.70 17.21 0.28
CA ALA A 426 -9.60 17.80 1.05
C ALA A 426 -8.98 16.87 2.12
N ALA A 427 -8.28 15.83 1.70
CA ALA A 427 -7.08 15.44 2.46
C ALA A 427 -5.95 16.33 1.94
N SER A 428 -5.47 17.25 2.78
CA SER A 428 -4.12 17.79 2.66
C SER A 428 -3.14 16.66 2.34
N LEU A 429 -2.00 16.94 1.70
CA LEU A 429 -0.91 15.97 1.47
C LEU A 429 -0.44 15.23 2.73
N ALA A 430 -1.00 15.53 3.88
CA ALA A 430 -0.44 15.28 5.18
C ALA A 430 -0.61 13.88 5.71
N LEU A 431 0.37 13.49 6.55
CA LEU A 431 0.48 12.19 7.18
C LEU A 431 -0.81 11.87 7.93
N THR A 432 -1.68 11.13 7.25
CA THR A 432 -2.97 10.71 7.77
C THR A 432 -2.89 9.22 7.98
N PHE A 433 -3.14 8.78 9.20
CA PHE A 433 -3.40 7.39 9.58
C PHE A 433 -4.72 7.39 10.32
N ASN A 434 -5.67 6.62 9.84
CA ASN A 434 -6.96 6.45 10.50
C ASN A 434 -7.29 4.97 10.56
N GLY A 435 -7.03 4.37 11.71
CA GLY A 435 -7.45 3.03 12.05
C GLY A 435 -7.89 2.97 13.52
N PRO A 436 -8.36 1.82 14.00
CA PRO A 436 -8.77 1.65 15.40
C PRO A 436 -7.61 1.85 16.39
N HIS A 437 -6.38 1.58 15.95
CA HIS A 437 -5.20 1.64 16.81
C HIS A 437 -4.28 2.82 16.57
N VAL A 438 -4.36 3.47 15.41
CA VAL A 438 -3.45 4.54 15.02
C VAL A 438 -4.26 5.69 14.45
N ALA A 439 -4.05 6.87 15.01
CA ALA A 439 -4.71 8.09 14.57
C ALA A 439 -3.71 9.24 14.46
N SER A 440 -3.68 9.90 13.30
CA SER A 440 -3.00 11.18 13.15
C SER A 440 -3.70 12.27 13.96
N PHE A 441 -2.95 13.22 14.49
CA PHE A 441 -3.50 14.40 15.16
C PHE A 441 -2.76 15.66 14.74
N SER A 442 -3.42 16.81 14.84
CA SER A 442 -2.81 18.13 14.68
C SER A 442 -2.86 18.90 16.00
N SER A 443 -1.73 19.45 16.41
CA SER A 443 -1.68 20.40 17.52
C SER A 443 -2.28 21.75 17.08
N THR A 444 -2.77 22.50 18.07
CA THR A 444 -3.71 23.63 17.91
C THR A 444 -3.48 24.53 16.67
N ARG A 445 -4.57 24.71 15.90
CA ARG A 445 -4.80 25.71 14.82
C ARG A 445 -4.11 25.51 13.46
N GLU A 446 -3.39 24.42 13.22
CA GLU A 446 -2.81 24.17 11.90
C GLU A 446 -3.53 23.05 11.11
N PRO A 447 -3.51 23.11 9.76
CA PRO A 447 -4.20 22.13 8.92
C PRO A 447 -3.42 20.82 8.72
N VAL A 448 -2.17 20.74 9.18
CA VAL A 448 -1.27 19.59 8.98
C VAL A 448 -1.13 18.80 10.29
N PRO A 449 -1.23 17.45 10.28
CA PRO A 449 -0.91 16.61 11.42
C PRO A 449 0.50 16.87 11.94
N SER A 450 0.62 16.98 13.25
CA SER A 450 1.88 17.19 13.97
C SER A 450 2.45 15.90 14.54
N GLY A 451 1.70 14.81 14.45
CA GLY A 451 2.04 13.57 15.09
C GLY A 451 1.03 12.45 14.88
N ILE A 452 1.38 11.29 15.42
CA ILE A 452 0.53 10.10 15.46
C ILE A 452 0.31 9.63 16.89
N THR A 453 -0.88 9.13 17.18
CA THR A 453 -1.19 8.47 18.45
C THR A 453 -1.54 7.02 18.20
N MET A 454 -0.78 6.15 18.84
CA MET A 454 -1.04 4.71 18.95
C MET A 454 -1.92 4.47 20.18
N ARG A 455 -2.93 3.62 20.05
CA ARG A 455 -3.86 3.22 21.13
C ARG A 455 -4.04 1.72 21.14
N PHE A 456 -3.84 1.12 22.30
CA PHE A 456 -4.06 -0.30 22.50
C PHE A 456 -4.38 -0.59 23.97
N ASP A 457 -5.46 -1.32 24.24
CA ASP A 457 -5.85 -1.78 25.58
C ASP A 457 -5.80 -0.69 26.68
N GLY A 458 -6.35 0.49 26.39
CA GLY A 458 -6.35 1.63 27.31
C GLY A 458 -4.99 2.30 27.51
N HIS A 459 -3.94 1.91 26.77
CA HIS A 459 -2.68 2.63 26.70
C HIS A 459 -2.63 3.48 25.43
N ALA A 460 -2.00 4.65 25.54
CA ALA A 460 -1.71 5.49 24.39
C ALA A 460 -0.24 5.92 24.37
N ARG A 461 0.35 5.87 23.17
CA ARG A 461 1.71 6.37 22.89
C ARG A 461 1.63 7.35 21.74
N THR A 462 2.01 8.60 21.99
CA THR A 462 1.88 9.70 21.05
C THR A 462 3.24 10.19 20.62
N LEU A 463 3.53 10.14 19.31
CA LEU A 463 4.72 10.75 18.71
C LEU A 463 4.37 12.17 18.29
N ASP A 464 4.92 13.19 18.96
CA ASP A 464 4.76 14.59 18.60
C ASP A 464 6.03 15.13 17.95
N PHE A 465 6.04 15.15 16.62
CA PHE A 465 7.22 15.53 15.83
C PHE A 465 7.58 17.02 15.95
N ARG A 466 6.64 17.88 16.35
CA ARG A 466 6.92 19.31 16.56
C ARG A 466 7.74 19.53 17.81
N SER A 467 7.36 18.88 18.91
CA SER A 467 8.08 18.97 20.18
C SER A 467 9.23 17.97 20.30
N ALA A 468 9.42 17.10 19.28
CA ALA A 468 10.35 15.98 19.30
C ALA A 468 10.18 15.12 20.57
N SER A 469 8.92 14.87 20.96
CA SER A 469 8.58 14.18 22.20
C SER A 469 7.73 12.93 21.95
N VAL A 470 7.81 12.00 22.90
CA VAL A 470 6.86 10.87 22.96
C VAL A 470 6.17 10.92 24.30
N ILE A 471 4.86 10.85 24.28
CA ILE A 471 4.00 10.94 25.45
C ILE A 471 3.32 9.58 25.63
N GLU A 472 3.44 9.00 26.81
CA GLU A 472 2.71 7.79 27.19
C GLU A 472 1.62 8.15 28.19
N SER A 473 0.44 7.55 28.02
CA SER A 473 -0.69 7.75 28.93
C SER A 473 -1.54 6.49 29.05
N GLN A 474 -2.28 6.37 30.14
CA GLN A 474 -3.33 5.38 30.33
C GLN A 474 -4.70 6.07 30.29
N GLU A 475 -5.59 5.61 29.41
CA GLU A 475 -6.99 6.03 29.37
C GLU A 475 -7.65 5.68 30.71
N GLY A 476 -8.13 6.69 31.43
CA GLY A 476 -8.74 6.55 32.75
C GLY A 476 -7.94 7.18 33.90
N GLN A 477 -6.70 7.64 33.69
CA GLN A 477 -6.05 8.55 34.63
C GLN A 477 -6.24 10.00 34.17
N SER A 478 -7.23 10.66 34.76
CA SER A 478 -7.22 12.12 34.83
C SER A 478 -5.95 12.54 35.56
N VAL A 479 -4.96 13.04 34.84
CA VAL A 479 -3.83 13.72 35.48
C VAL A 479 -4.33 15.08 35.93
N SER A 480 -4.93 15.12 37.12
CA SER A 480 -4.92 16.34 37.92
C SER A 480 -3.56 16.40 38.61
N ARG A 481 -2.67 17.26 38.11
CA ARG A 481 -1.91 18.23 38.91
C ARG A 481 -1.01 19.08 38.01
#